data_AF-A0A8S9RC42-F1
#
_entry.id   AF-A0A8S9RC42-F1
#
_cell.length_a   1.000
_cell.length_b   1.000
_cell.length_c   1.000
_cell.angle_alpha   90.00
_cell.angle_beta   90.00
_cell.angle_gamma   90.00
#
_symmetry.space_group_name_H-M   'P 1'
#
loop_
_entity.id
_entity.type
_entity.pdbx_description
1 polymer ?
#
loop_
_entity_poly.entity_id
_entity_poly.type
_entity_poly.pdbx_seq_one_letter_code
_entity_poly.pdbx_strand_id
1 'polypeptide(L)'
;MSVNPPQQKQSLLHQVLKSVYELCDSEIPVHMKVTHYKFASPPAKRVASCDVLAAAAAAWVRRRMKPIRAELSGFPFLKSSTIFTLPFISSKAGFHRLAEQTFNNIKLLGQPAWKILIMDRVTVKVMSKSCKMADITDQGISLVEELFKRREPMPGMDAIYFIQPSKENIVMFLSDMSGREPLYRKAYIFFSSTIPKELVNHIKSDSSVLPRIGALREMNMEYFPIDNQGFLTDHDQALQTLYAENAENSRHFNICLNMMATRIATVFASLKELPFVRYRAAKSTAPRDLVPSKLAAAIWDCISKFKAIPNFPQTETCELLIVDRSVDQAPPSDVQDKISFIINNISLANIESKGKDFAEILPQQYYPWFAQYMVMKRASIEPNFHDLYLKFLDKVDSKLLFKEILQNTYENCKVLLGSELIKSSSEERSLLKNLGSWLGKLTIGRNHVLRAREIDPKSLIVEAYEKGLMIAVIPFTSKVLEPCQNSIAYQPPNPWTMAILGLLAEIYSMPNLKMNLKFDIEEPKTISPLKQIDLPIDVANTDTASKYSKEEEMVVEELQNRNFTYLVNEHPSVDGYKCLFSEEGFDRVELRQGFPPIVLVKRAKVYVHQDMKADDQLHKKWPGC
;
A
#
# COMPACT_ATOMS: atom_id res chain seq x y z
N MET A 1 58.92 5.44 -46.23
CA MET A 1 57.76 6.34 -46.36
C MET A 1 57.03 6.30 -45.02
N SER A 2 57.47 7.08 -44.03
CA SER A 2 56.96 8.44 -43.70
C SER A 2 55.49 8.35 -43.22
N VAL A 3 55.07 8.71 -42.01
CA VAL A 3 55.53 9.66 -40.99
C VAL A 3 55.01 9.19 -39.60
N ASN A 4 55.68 9.66 -38.54
CA ASN A 4 55.54 9.40 -37.10
C ASN A 4 54.18 9.74 -36.40
N PRO A 5 53.97 9.24 -35.15
CA PRO A 5 52.79 9.38 -34.25
C PRO A 5 53.00 10.49 -33.17
N PRO A 6 52.15 10.77 -32.12
CA PRO A 6 51.87 9.89 -30.95
C PRO A 6 50.56 10.12 -30.10
N GLN A 7 50.34 9.23 -29.12
CA GLN A 7 49.84 9.49 -27.75
C GLN A 7 48.35 9.83 -27.41
N GLN A 8 47.91 9.20 -26.30
CA GLN A 8 46.83 9.57 -25.35
C GLN A 8 45.36 9.32 -25.70
N LYS A 9 44.84 8.15 -25.28
CA LYS A 9 43.71 8.03 -24.31
C LYS A 9 43.34 6.55 -24.08
N GLN A 10 44.29 5.79 -23.54
CA GLN A 10 44.02 4.52 -22.86
C GLN A 10 44.23 4.63 -21.32
N SER A 11 44.18 5.85 -20.77
CA SER A 11 44.42 6.10 -19.32
C SER A 11 43.35 6.92 -18.60
N LEU A 12 42.08 6.89 -19.04
CA LEU A 12 40.98 7.51 -18.27
C LEU A 12 39.78 6.59 -18.03
N LEU A 13 39.53 5.61 -18.91
CA LEU A 13 38.53 4.57 -18.61
C LEU A 13 39.01 3.56 -17.55
N HIS A 14 40.34 3.39 -17.40
CA HIS A 14 40.94 2.50 -16.40
C HIS A 14 41.33 3.22 -15.08
N GLN A 15 41.17 4.56 -15.02
CA GLN A 15 41.30 5.34 -13.79
C GLN A 15 39.94 5.69 -13.17
N VAL A 16 38.86 5.78 -13.96
CA VAL A 16 37.50 5.94 -13.43
C VAL A 16 36.96 4.65 -12.80
N LEU A 17 37.36 3.47 -13.30
CA LEU A 17 36.96 2.17 -12.74
C LEU A 17 37.76 1.74 -11.51
N LYS A 18 38.83 2.47 -11.13
CA LYS A 18 39.65 2.17 -9.94
C LYS A 18 39.35 3.06 -8.73
N SER A 19 38.63 4.18 -8.90
CA SER A 19 38.15 5.01 -7.79
C SER A 19 36.75 4.64 -7.26
N VAL A 20 36.08 3.65 -7.88
CA VAL A 20 34.80 3.12 -7.38
C VAL A 20 34.99 1.79 -6.62
N TYR A 21 36.21 1.24 -6.60
CA TYR A 21 36.51 -0.07 -6.01
C TYR A 21 37.29 -0.03 -4.67
N GLU A 22 37.49 1.14 -4.05
CA GLU A 22 38.16 1.28 -2.73
C GLU A 22 37.33 2.08 -1.71
N LEU A 23 36.00 1.95 -1.75
CA LEU A 23 35.10 2.30 -0.62
C LEU A 23 34.11 1.17 -0.28
N CYS A 24 34.47 -0.07 -0.66
CA CYS A 24 33.82 -1.29 -0.17
C CYS A 24 34.76 -2.03 0.79
N ASP A 25 34.12 -2.60 1.81
CA ASP A 25 34.64 -3.22 3.04
C ASP A 25 35.20 -2.19 4.05
N SER A 26 34.65 -2.05 5.25
CA SER A 26 34.01 -3.05 6.10
C SER A 26 33.17 -2.34 7.18
N GLU A 27 31.87 -2.59 7.17
CA GLU A 27 31.08 -3.00 8.34
C GLU A 27 29.61 -2.85 7.94
N ILE A 28 29.07 -3.98 7.52
CA ILE A 28 27.65 -4.25 7.64
C ILE A 28 27.37 -4.35 9.15
N PRO A 29 26.63 -3.38 9.70
CA PRO A 29 25.47 -3.77 10.46
C PRO A 29 24.29 -3.04 9.85
N VAL A 30 23.66 -3.69 8.86
CA VAL A 30 22.22 -3.49 8.67
C VAL A 30 21.53 -4.17 9.85
N HIS A 31 21.65 -3.55 11.03
CA HIS A 31 20.70 -3.75 12.12
C HIS A 31 19.51 -2.81 11.89
N MET A 32 18.82 -3.03 10.77
CA MET A 32 17.38 -2.85 10.77
C MET A 32 16.82 -3.97 11.65
N LYS A 33 16.65 -3.70 12.96
CA LYS A 33 15.66 -4.44 13.75
C LYS A 33 14.25 -3.92 13.41
N VAL A 34 13.92 -3.97 12.11
CA VAL A 34 12.58 -4.42 11.73
C VAL A 34 12.68 -5.92 11.91
N THR A 35 11.75 -6.57 12.58
CA THR A 35 11.69 -8.04 12.61
C THR A 35 11.65 -8.52 11.15
N HIS A 36 12.82 -8.83 10.58
CA HIS A 36 12.97 -9.16 9.17
C HIS A 36 12.29 -10.51 8.93
N TYR A 37 11.03 -10.49 8.55
CA TYR A 37 10.45 -11.59 7.81
C TYR A 37 11.01 -11.50 6.40
N LYS A 38 11.98 -12.38 6.07
CA LYS A 38 12.36 -12.61 4.67
C LYS A 38 11.14 -13.22 3.98
N PHE A 39 10.72 -12.69 2.84
CA PHE A 39 9.63 -13.27 2.05
C PHE A 39 10.21 -13.85 0.76
N ALA A 40 9.78 -15.07 0.41
CA ALA A 40 10.21 -15.77 -0.80
C ALA A 40 9.03 -15.93 -1.78
N SER A 41 9.35 -16.25 -3.04
CA SER A 41 8.40 -16.51 -4.13
C SER A 41 8.53 -17.96 -4.62
N PRO A 42 7.44 -18.62 -5.06
CA PRO A 42 7.51 -19.97 -5.61
C PRO A 42 8.43 -20.03 -6.84
N PRO A 43 9.09 -21.16 -7.12
CA PRO A 43 9.97 -21.30 -8.27
C PRO A 43 9.17 -21.29 -9.58
N ALA A 44 9.19 -20.17 -10.31
CA ALA A 44 8.84 -20.18 -11.72
C ALA A 44 9.93 -20.95 -12.50
N LYS A 45 9.55 -21.86 -13.40
CA LYS A 45 10.51 -22.47 -14.34
C LYS A 45 11.33 -21.34 -14.99
N ARG A 46 12.64 -21.36 -14.72
CA ARG A 46 13.61 -20.33 -15.10
C ARG A 46 13.49 -19.98 -16.59
N VAL A 47 13.21 -18.72 -16.88
CA VAL A 47 13.83 -18.04 -18.02
C VAL A 47 14.86 -17.11 -17.42
N ALA A 48 16.13 -17.39 -17.74
CA ALA A 48 17.26 -16.62 -17.27
C ALA A 48 17.31 -15.26 -17.98
N SER A 49 17.12 -14.17 -17.24
CA SER A 49 17.85 -12.90 -17.40
C SER A 49 17.31 -11.84 -16.44
N CYS A 50 18.24 -11.07 -15.85
CA CYS A 50 18.07 -9.76 -15.21
C CYS A 50 17.92 -9.72 -13.67
N ASP A 51 19.07 -9.77 -13.00
CA ASP A 51 19.34 -9.23 -11.64
C ASP A 51 19.25 -7.68 -11.54
N VAL A 52 18.45 -7.03 -12.39
CA VAL A 52 18.25 -5.56 -12.38
C VAL A 52 16.84 -5.17 -11.87
N LEU A 53 15.95 -6.14 -11.65
CA LEU A 53 14.55 -5.89 -11.25
C LEU A 53 14.27 -5.97 -9.74
N ALA A 54 15.23 -6.42 -8.91
CA ALA A 54 15.06 -6.48 -7.46
C ALA A 54 14.92 -5.09 -6.81
N ALA A 55 15.55 -4.06 -7.40
CA ALA A 55 15.42 -2.67 -6.95
C ALA A 55 14.10 -2.01 -7.42
N ALA A 56 13.55 -2.43 -8.57
CA ALA A 56 12.27 -1.95 -9.08
C ALA A 56 11.07 -2.51 -8.29
N ALA A 57 11.16 -3.76 -7.81
CA ALA A 57 10.14 -4.39 -6.97
C ALA A 57 9.97 -3.67 -5.61
N ALA A 58 11.05 -3.19 -5.00
CA ALA A 58 11.00 -2.43 -3.75
C ALA A 58 10.41 -1.01 -3.92
N ALA A 59 10.46 -0.45 -5.14
CA ALA A 59 9.86 0.84 -5.48
C ALA A 59 8.38 0.73 -5.90
N TRP A 60 7.95 -0.43 -6.41
CA TRP A 60 6.58 -0.69 -6.82
C TRP A 60 5.65 -1.03 -5.64
N VAL A 61 6.14 -1.77 -4.63
CA VAL A 61 5.39 -2.11 -3.39
C VAL A 61 4.99 -0.85 -2.60
N ARG A 62 5.73 0.26 -2.70
CA ARG A 62 5.38 1.54 -2.05
C ARG A 62 4.21 2.28 -2.72
N ARG A 63 3.79 1.90 -3.93
CA ARG A 63 2.92 2.72 -4.77
C ARG A 63 1.43 2.33 -4.73
N ARG A 64 0.99 1.28 -4.03
CA ARG A 64 -0.41 0.83 -4.14
C ARG A 64 -1.12 0.19 -2.93
N MET A 65 -0.63 0.29 -1.70
CA MET A 65 -1.46 -0.08 -0.53
C MET A 65 -2.36 1.10 -0.10
N LYS A 66 -3.65 1.03 -0.44
CA LYS A 66 -4.71 1.83 0.21
C LYS A 66 -5.07 1.17 1.55
N PRO A 67 -5.15 1.89 2.67
CA PRO A 67 -5.67 1.38 3.93
C PRO A 67 -7.13 1.78 4.09
N ILE A 68 -8.07 0.83 4.24
CA ILE A 68 -9.48 1.17 4.58
C ILE A 68 -10.06 0.24 5.67
N ARG A 69 -10.23 0.91 6.83
CA ARG A 69 -11.30 0.85 7.86
C ARG A 69 -11.84 -0.49 8.36
N ALA A 70 -11.70 -0.65 9.67
CA ALA A 70 -12.53 -1.46 10.55
C ALA A 70 -13.76 -0.67 11.08
N GLU A 71 -14.90 -1.34 11.07
CA GLU A 71 -15.94 -1.33 12.10
C GLU A 71 -16.43 -2.77 12.25
N LEU A 72 -16.45 -3.29 13.49
CA LEU A 72 -17.49 -4.15 14.06
C LEU A 72 -17.02 -4.65 15.44
N SER A 73 -17.51 -3.96 16.46
CA SER A 73 -17.57 -4.44 17.84
C SER A 73 -18.68 -5.49 17.98
N GLY A 74 -18.36 -6.60 18.67
CA GLY A 74 -19.36 -7.49 19.26
C GLY A 74 -19.43 -8.87 18.62
N PHE A 75 -18.80 -9.87 19.24
CA PHE A 75 -19.38 -11.15 19.70
C PHE A 75 -18.23 -12.09 20.14
N PRO A 76 -18.41 -12.89 21.21
CA PRO A 76 -17.32 -13.63 21.84
C PRO A 76 -17.16 -15.04 21.24
N PHE A 77 -15.95 -15.59 21.38
CA PHE A 77 -15.56 -16.99 21.16
C PHE A 77 -15.69 -17.58 19.74
N LEU A 78 -14.56 -17.75 19.04
CA LEU A 78 -14.34 -18.91 18.17
C LEU A 78 -12.86 -19.37 18.29
N LYS A 79 -12.70 -20.63 18.68
CA LYS A 79 -11.42 -21.34 18.84
C LYS A 79 -10.79 -21.59 17.46
N SER A 80 -9.49 -21.35 17.34
CA SER A 80 -8.58 -21.89 16.30
C SER A 80 -9.12 -21.97 14.87
N SER A 81 -9.18 -20.84 14.15
CA SER A 81 -9.41 -20.83 12.70
C SER A 81 -8.50 -19.76 12.05
N THR A 82 -7.73 -20.14 11.04
CA THR A 82 -6.87 -19.22 10.28
C THR A 82 -7.75 -18.32 9.40
N ILE A 83 -7.83 -17.03 9.75
CA ILE A 83 -8.53 -16.00 8.98
C ILE A 83 -7.59 -15.46 7.91
N PHE A 84 -8.00 -15.47 6.64
CA PHE A 84 -7.28 -14.80 5.55
C PHE A 84 -8.04 -13.52 5.21
N THR A 85 -7.34 -12.37 5.24
CA THR A 85 -7.90 -11.07 4.86
C THR A 85 -7.36 -10.66 3.49
N LEU A 86 -8.25 -10.23 2.58
CA LEU A 86 -7.92 -9.67 1.28
C LEU A 86 -8.43 -8.22 1.19
N PRO A 87 -7.67 -7.30 0.57
CA PRO A 87 -8.19 -5.98 0.26
C PRO A 87 -9.27 -6.10 -0.83
N PHE A 88 -10.49 -5.70 -0.49
CA PHE A 88 -11.62 -5.47 -1.42
C PHE A 88 -12.27 -6.73 -2.04
N ILE A 89 -13.00 -7.48 -1.22
CA ILE A 89 -14.12 -8.29 -1.71
C ILE A 89 -15.39 -7.54 -1.35
N SER A 90 -16.01 -6.75 -2.22
CA SER A 90 -17.41 -6.39 -1.90
C SER A 90 -18.16 -7.71 -1.70
N SER A 91 -18.73 -7.98 -0.51
CA SER A 91 -19.54 -9.19 -0.28
C SER A 91 -20.65 -9.25 -1.32
N LYS A 92 -21.10 -8.07 -1.77
CA LYS A 92 -21.99 -7.91 -2.91
C LYS A 92 -21.38 -8.22 -4.27
N ALA A 93 -20.06 -8.17 -4.50
CA ALA A 93 -19.43 -8.52 -5.79
C ALA A 93 -19.16 -10.03 -5.95
N GLY A 94 -18.80 -10.72 -4.86
CA GLY A 94 -18.78 -12.19 -4.84
C GLY A 94 -20.20 -12.75 -4.98
N PHE A 95 -21.16 -12.17 -4.26
CA PHE A 95 -22.59 -12.45 -4.37
C PHE A 95 -23.18 -12.08 -5.74
N HIS A 96 -22.94 -10.87 -6.27
CA HIS A 96 -23.45 -10.49 -7.59
C HIS A 96 -22.89 -11.45 -8.64
N ARG A 97 -21.62 -11.86 -8.58
CA ARG A 97 -21.06 -12.81 -9.56
C ARG A 97 -21.45 -14.26 -9.34
N LEU A 98 -21.59 -14.75 -8.10
CA LEU A 98 -22.17 -16.07 -7.81
C LEU A 98 -23.62 -16.12 -8.32
N ALA A 99 -24.38 -15.07 -8.05
CA ALA A 99 -25.75 -14.95 -8.51
C ALA A 99 -25.83 -14.72 -10.03
N GLU A 100 -24.95 -13.92 -10.61
CA GLU A 100 -24.93 -13.60 -12.03
C GLU A 100 -24.37 -14.78 -12.84
N GLN A 101 -23.32 -15.47 -12.40
CA GLN A 101 -22.79 -16.65 -13.09
C GLN A 101 -23.65 -17.89 -12.86
N THR A 102 -24.14 -18.15 -11.65
CA THR A 102 -25.03 -19.31 -11.42
C THR A 102 -26.42 -19.01 -11.98
N PHE A 103 -27.02 -17.87 -11.62
CA PHE A 103 -28.39 -17.54 -12.01
C PHE A 103 -28.56 -16.87 -13.38
N ASN A 104 -27.60 -16.13 -13.96
CA ASN A 104 -27.75 -15.76 -15.40
C ASN A 104 -27.59 -16.99 -16.29
N ASN A 105 -26.75 -17.97 -15.91
CA ASN A 105 -26.74 -19.25 -16.62
C ASN A 105 -28.07 -20.00 -16.47
N ILE A 106 -28.75 -19.84 -15.33
CA ILE A 106 -30.12 -20.35 -15.11
C ILE A 106 -31.17 -19.56 -15.92
N LYS A 107 -31.00 -18.25 -16.11
CA LYS A 107 -31.86 -17.40 -16.96
C LYS A 107 -31.66 -17.67 -18.46
N LEU A 108 -30.43 -17.99 -18.88
CA LEU A 108 -30.08 -18.35 -20.26
C LEU A 108 -30.67 -19.70 -20.72
N LEU A 109 -31.17 -20.52 -19.79
CA LEU A 109 -31.84 -21.79 -20.09
C LEU A 109 -33.30 -21.62 -20.56
N GLY A 110 -33.79 -20.38 -20.68
CA GLY A 110 -34.99 -20.04 -21.45
C GLY A 110 -36.27 -20.76 -21.00
N GLN A 111 -36.90 -20.26 -19.93
CA GLN A 111 -38.36 -20.17 -19.68
C GLN A 111 -38.66 -19.94 -18.18
N PRO A 112 -39.82 -19.37 -17.82
CA PRO A 112 -40.28 -19.21 -16.43
C PRO A 112 -40.78 -20.56 -15.89
N ALA A 113 -39.91 -21.58 -15.89
CA ALA A 113 -40.15 -22.83 -15.19
C ALA A 113 -39.66 -22.67 -13.76
N TRP A 114 -40.53 -22.98 -12.80
CA TRP A 114 -40.23 -23.13 -11.38
C TRP A 114 -39.11 -24.17 -11.19
N LYS A 115 -38.07 -23.83 -10.42
CA LYS A 115 -36.87 -24.68 -10.24
C LYS A 115 -36.62 -25.01 -8.78
N ILE A 116 -35.98 -26.14 -8.54
CA ILE A 116 -35.59 -26.60 -7.20
C ILE A 116 -34.07 -26.56 -7.10
N LEU A 117 -33.55 -25.97 -6.02
CA LEU A 117 -32.12 -25.96 -5.72
C LEU A 117 -31.78 -27.05 -4.69
N ILE A 118 -30.92 -27.98 -5.07
CA ILE A 118 -30.47 -29.10 -4.25
C ILE A 118 -29.00 -28.88 -3.89
N MET A 119 -28.70 -28.95 -2.60
CA MET A 119 -27.37 -28.67 -2.08
C MET A 119 -26.88 -29.74 -1.12
N ASP A 120 -25.57 -29.93 -1.03
CA ASP A 120 -24.97 -30.76 0.01
C ASP A 120 -24.66 -29.93 1.27
N ARG A 121 -24.15 -30.57 2.33
CA ARG A 121 -23.86 -29.88 3.59
C ARG A 121 -22.86 -28.73 3.45
N VAL A 122 -21.91 -28.84 2.52
CA VAL A 122 -20.85 -27.83 2.36
C VAL A 122 -21.37 -26.66 1.52
N THR A 123 -22.08 -26.92 0.43
CA THR A 123 -22.64 -25.87 -0.42
C THR A 123 -23.79 -25.12 0.26
N VAL A 124 -24.55 -25.76 1.15
CA VAL A 124 -25.49 -25.06 2.06
C VAL A 124 -24.75 -24.05 2.94
N LYS A 125 -23.60 -24.42 3.54
CA LYS A 125 -22.79 -23.49 4.32
C LYS A 125 -22.26 -22.33 3.46
N VAL A 126 -21.78 -22.60 2.24
CA VAL A 126 -21.31 -21.56 1.31
C VAL A 126 -22.45 -20.59 0.97
N MET A 127 -23.62 -21.10 0.60
CA MET A 127 -24.78 -20.28 0.22
C MET A 127 -25.34 -19.48 1.39
N SER A 128 -25.47 -20.08 2.57
CA SER A 128 -25.99 -19.38 3.76
C SER A 128 -25.10 -18.23 4.25
N LYS A 129 -23.81 -18.25 3.93
CA LYS A 129 -22.87 -17.13 4.18
C LYS A 129 -22.86 -16.08 3.08
N SER A 130 -23.36 -16.43 1.89
CA SER A 130 -23.24 -15.60 0.69
C SER A 130 -24.55 -14.86 0.35
N CYS A 131 -25.72 -15.43 0.64
CA CYS A 131 -27.01 -14.87 0.25
C CYS A 131 -28.13 -15.19 1.25
N LYS A 132 -29.16 -14.34 1.29
CA LYS A 132 -30.40 -14.59 2.04
C LYS A 132 -31.38 -15.39 1.18
N MET A 133 -32.39 -15.98 1.82
CA MET A 133 -33.40 -16.77 1.09
C MET A 133 -34.18 -15.94 0.07
N ALA A 134 -34.44 -14.65 0.35
CA ALA A 134 -35.07 -13.73 -0.60
C ALA A 134 -34.27 -13.61 -1.92
N ASP A 135 -32.95 -13.53 -1.82
CA ASP A 135 -32.07 -13.43 -2.99
C ASP A 135 -32.12 -14.68 -3.86
N ILE A 136 -32.36 -15.85 -3.25
CA ILE A 136 -32.50 -17.14 -3.94
C ILE A 136 -33.85 -17.21 -4.65
N THR A 137 -34.93 -16.82 -3.98
CA THR A 137 -36.28 -16.85 -4.54
C THR A 137 -36.46 -15.84 -5.69
N ASP A 138 -35.82 -14.68 -5.61
CA ASP A 138 -35.85 -13.65 -6.67
C ASP A 138 -35.24 -14.15 -8.00
N GLN A 139 -34.50 -15.26 -7.97
CA GLN A 139 -33.88 -15.88 -9.14
C GLN A 139 -34.73 -17.01 -9.74
N GLY A 140 -35.99 -17.15 -9.29
CA GLY A 140 -36.93 -18.15 -9.81
C GLY A 140 -36.72 -19.55 -9.24
N ILE A 141 -36.12 -19.66 -8.06
CA ILE A 141 -36.04 -20.90 -7.28
C ILE A 141 -37.24 -20.96 -6.33
N SER A 142 -38.03 -22.03 -6.44
CA SER A 142 -39.22 -22.25 -5.61
C SER A 142 -38.89 -22.91 -4.28
N LEU A 143 -37.93 -23.83 -4.29
CA LEU A 143 -37.62 -24.68 -3.15
C LEU A 143 -36.13 -24.93 -3.06
N VAL A 144 -35.63 -24.97 -1.83
CA VAL A 144 -34.25 -25.31 -1.49
C VAL A 144 -34.26 -26.57 -0.64
N GLU A 145 -33.58 -27.62 -1.09
CA GLU A 145 -33.53 -28.92 -0.41
C GLU A 145 -32.08 -29.41 -0.19
N GLU A 146 -31.91 -30.30 0.77
CA GLU A 146 -30.63 -30.97 1.03
C GLU A 146 -30.54 -32.32 0.32
N LEU A 147 -29.41 -32.60 -0.34
CA LEU A 147 -29.17 -33.79 -1.15
C LEU A 147 -29.40 -35.11 -0.40
N PHE A 148 -29.01 -35.18 0.87
CA PHE A 148 -29.06 -36.40 1.68
C PHE A 148 -30.38 -36.58 2.45
N LYS A 149 -31.34 -35.65 2.30
CA LYS A 149 -32.68 -35.80 2.87
C LYS A 149 -33.59 -36.51 1.87
N ARG A 150 -34.59 -37.22 2.40
CA ARG A 150 -35.68 -37.77 1.57
C ARG A 150 -36.50 -36.60 1.01
N ARG A 151 -36.75 -36.64 -0.29
CA ARG A 151 -37.40 -35.58 -1.07
C ARG A 151 -38.57 -36.17 -1.84
N GLU A 152 -39.62 -35.38 -2.03
CA GLU A 152 -40.81 -35.82 -2.76
C GLU A 152 -40.57 -35.76 -4.28
N PRO A 153 -40.99 -36.78 -5.05
CA PRO A 153 -40.87 -36.75 -6.51
C PRO A 153 -41.66 -35.60 -7.12
N MET A 154 -40.98 -34.73 -7.86
CA MET A 154 -41.54 -33.59 -8.58
C MET A 154 -41.13 -33.64 -10.06
N PRO A 155 -41.61 -34.64 -10.84
CA PRO A 155 -41.16 -34.91 -12.21
C PRO A 155 -41.50 -33.79 -13.21
N GLY A 156 -42.33 -32.81 -12.83
CA GLY A 156 -42.64 -31.62 -13.64
C GLY A 156 -41.64 -30.46 -13.48
N MET A 157 -40.76 -30.51 -12.48
CA MET A 157 -39.83 -29.43 -12.14
C MET A 157 -38.40 -29.74 -12.58
N ASP A 158 -37.62 -28.69 -12.86
CA ASP A 158 -36.19 -28.80 -13.14
C ASP A 158 -35.39 -28.63 -11.85
N ALA A 159 -34.36 -29.47 -11.68
CA ALA A 159 -33.48 -29.49 -10.52
C ALA A 159 -32.12 -28.86 -10.84
N ILE A 160 -31.66 -27.99 -9.95
CA ILE A 160 -30.33 -27.41 -9.94
C ILE A 160 -29.55 -28.04 -8.80
N TYR A 161 -28.51 -28.80 -9.12
CA TYR A 161 -27.61 -29.39 -8.15
C TYR A 161 -26.40 -28.49 -7.97
N PHE A 162 -26.24 -27.89 -6.79
CA PHE A 162 -25.00 -27.22 -6.40
C PHE A 162 -24.32 -28.04 -5.31
N ILE A 163 -23.32 -28.85 -5.70
CA ILE A 163 -22.78 -29.93 -4.85
C ILE A 163 -21.26 -30.03 -5.00
N GLN A 164 -20.58 -30.61 -4.00
CA GLN A 164 -19.17 -30.97 -4.14
C GLN A 164 -18.98 -32.17 -5.08
N PRO A 165 -17.86 -32.24 -5.82
CA PRO A 165 -17.52 -33.39 -6.66
C PRO A 165 -17.01 -34.57 -5.81
N SER A 166 -17.89 -35.18 -5.01
CA SER A 166 -17.61 -36.39 -4.23
C SER A 166 -18.31 -37.61 -4.82
N LYS A 167 -17.81 -38.81 -4.49
CA LYS A 167 -18.41 -40.05 -4.96
C LYS A 167 -19.81 -40.22 -4.38
N GLU A 168 -19.99 -39.88 -3.11
CA GLU A 168 -21.27 -39.96 -2.39
C GLU A 168 -22.31 -39.03 -3.02
N ASN A 169 -21.94 -37.78 -3.30
CA ASN A 169 -22.84 -36.81 -3.90
C ASN A 169 -23.30 -37.25 -5.30
N ILE A 170 -22.38 -37.79 -6.11
CA ILE A 170 -22.69 -38.26 -7.46
C ILE A 170 -23.60 -39.48 -7.42
N VAL A 171 -23.39 -40.42 -6.50
CA VAL A 171 -24.28 -41.57 -6.34
C VAL A 171 -25.69 -41.12 -5.98
N MET A 172 -25.85 -40.15 -5.07
CA MET A 172 -27.15 -39.59 -4.73
C MET A 172 -27.80 -38.89 -5.93
N PHE A 173 -27.05 -38.07 -6.65
CA PHE A 173 -27.52 -37.41 -7.87
C PHE A 173 -27.98 -38.41 -8.94
N LEU A 174 -27.19 -39.44 -9.22
CA LEU A 174 -27.55 -40.47 -10.20
C LEU A 174 -28.81 -41.22 -9.74
N SER A 175 -28.92 -41.54 -8.45
CA SER A 175 -30.11 -42.17 -7.88
C SER A 175 -31.37 -41.33 -8.07
N ASP A 176 -31.30 -40.01 -7.90
CA ASP A 176 -32.45 -39.10 -8.08
C ASP A 176 -32.97 -39.08 -9.52
N MET A 177 -32.05 -39.22 -10.49
CA MET A 177 -32.33 -39.01 -11.92
C MET A 177 -32.44 -40.31 -12.72
N SER A 178 -32.07 -41.45 -12.14
CA SER A 178 -32.14 -42.76 -12.79
C SER A 178 -33.57 -43.32 -12.84
N GLY A 179 -33.80 -44.35 -13.65
CA GLY A 179 -35.07 -45.08 -13.69
C GLY A 179 -36.20 -44.44 -14.51
N ARG A 180 -37.37 -45.10 -14.53
CA ARG A 180 -38.54 -44.70 -15.33
C ARG A 180 -39.24 -43.46 -14.78
N GLU A 181 -39.28 -43.31 -13.46
CA GLU A 181 -39.88 -42.18 -12.75
C GLU A 181 -38.79 -41.44 -11.96
N PRO A 182 -38.05 -40.51 -12.59
CA PRO A 182 -37.08 -39.69 -11.87
C PRO A 182 -37.78 -38.72 -10.91
N LEU A 183 -37.04 -38.24 -9.92
CA LEU A 183 -37.55 -37.20 -9.02
C LEU A 183 -37.78 -35.87 -9.76
N TYR A 184 -37.04 -35.59 -10.84
CA TYR A 184 -37.07 -34.31 -11.55
C TYR A 184 -37.00 -34.49 -13.06
N ARG A 185 -37.48 -33.49 -13.81
CA ARG A 185 -37.55 -33.50 -15.28
C ARG A 185 -36.17 -33.43 -15.95
N LYS A 186 -35.37 -32.44 -15.55
CA LYS A 186 -34.00 -32.20 -16.01
C LYS A 186 -33.12 -31.81 -14.84
N ALA A 187 -31.84 -32.15 -14.93
CA ALA A 187 -30.82 -31.78 -13.95
C ALA A 187 -29.79 -30.82 -14.55
N TYR A 188 -29.50 -29.74 -13.81
CA TYR A 188 -28.42 -28.81 -14.08
C TYR A 188 -27.41 -28.90 -12.94
N ILE A 189 -26.23 -29.43 -13.23
CA ILE A 189 -25.22 -29.73 -12.21
C ILE A 189 -24.13 -28.66 -12.23
N PHE A 190 -23.91 -28.06 -11.07
CA PHE A 190 -22.89 -27.08 -10.78
C PHE A 190 -21.99 -27.61 -9.67
N PHE A 191 -20.77 -27.99 -10.01
CA PHE A 191 -19.80 -28.45 -9.02
C PHE A 191 -19.14 -27.28 -8.31
N SER A 192 -19.01 -27.35 -6.99
CA SER A 192 -18.33 -26.33 -6.18
C SER A 192 -16.82 -26.27 -6.45
N SER A 193 -16.20 -27.33 -6.94
CA SER A 193 -14.77 -27.38 -7.29
C SER A 193 -14.54 -28.22 -8.55
N THR A 194 -13.30 -28.26 -9.04
CA THR A 194 -12.91 -29.05 -10.21
C THR A 194 -13.27 -30.52 -10.05
N ILE A 195 -13.94 -31.11 -11.04
CA ILE A 195 -14.36 -32.51 -10.99
C ILE A 195 -13.23 -33.45 -11.49
N PRO A 196 -12.84 -34.47 -10.70
CA PRO A 196 -11.93 -35.51 -11.17
C PRO A 196 -12.47 -36.27 -12.38
N LYS A 197 -11.60 -36.62 -13.34
CA LYS A 197 -11.98 -37.36 -14.55
C LYS A 197 -12.69 -38.69 -14.26
N GLU A 198 -12.31 -39.37 -13.18
CA GLU A 198 -12.94 -40.61 -12.73
C GLU A 198 -14.43 -40.44 -12.44
N LEU A 199 -14.80 -39.33 -11.79
CA LEU A 199 -16.17 -39.01 -11.45
C LEU A 199 -16.99 -38.60 -12.68
N VAL A 200 -16.37 -37.89 -13.63
CA VAL A 200 -16.99 -37.60 -14.94
C VAL A 200 -17.30 -38.90 -15.69
N ASN A 201 -16.35 -39.85 -15.69
CA ASN A 201 -16.54 -41.15 -16.34
C ASN A 201 -17.64 -41.97 -15.65
N HIS A 202 -17.77 -41.87 -14.33
CA HIS A 202 -18.86 -42.51 -13.59
C HIS A 202 -20.23 -41.95 -14.02
N ILE A 203 -20.37 -40.62 -14.15
CA ILE A 203 -21.61 -40.02 -14.66
C ILE A 203 -21.90 -40.47 -16.10
N LYS A 204 -20.86 -40.56 -16.95
CA LYS A 204 -20.99 -41.04 -18.34
C LYS A 204 -21.38 -42.51 -18.45
N SER A 205 -21.10 -43.32 -17.45
CA SER A 205 -21.44 -44.75 -17.48
C SER A 205 -22.94 -45.00 -17.37
N ASP A 206 -23.71 -44.06 -16.81
CA ASP A 206 -25.16 -44.18 -16.68
C ASP A 206 -25.90 -43.56 -17.87
N SER A 207 -26.17 -44.40 -18.87
CA SER A 207 -26.90 -44.00 -20.09
C SER A 207 -28.35 -43.53 -19.84
N SER A 208 -28.95 -43.88 -18.69
CA SER A 208 -30.34 -43.48 -18.37
C SER A 208 -30.44 -42.03 -17.91
N VAL A 209 -29.38 -41.50 -17.28
CA VAL A 209 -29.33 -40.15 -16.72
C VAL A 209 -28.83 -39.12 -17.75
N LEU A 210 -27.93 -39.50 -18.65
CA LEU A 210 -27.32 -38.60 -19.63
C LEU A 210 -28.32 -37.72 -20.42
N PRO A 211 -29.45 -38.24 -20.96
CA PRO A 211 -30.41 -37.43 -21.69
C PRO A 211 -31.13 -36.38 -20.83
N ARG A 212 -31.09 -36.54 -19.50
CA ARG A 212 -31.76 -35.68 -18.52
C ARG A 212 -30.83 -34.57 -17.99
N ILE A 213 -29.53 -34.63 -18.30
CA ILE A 213 -28.56 -33.61 -17.90
C ILE A 213 -28.65 -32.43 -18.88
N GLY A 214 -29.13 -31.28 -18.40
CA GLY A 214 -29.21 -30.05 -19.18
C GLY A 214 -27.92 -29.24 -19.19
N ALA A 215 -27.14 -29.28 -18.11
CA ALA A 215 -25.80 -28.68 -18.04
C ALA A 215 -24.95 -29.35 -16.97
N LEU A 216 -23.64 -29.34 -17.17
CA LEU A 216 -22.64 -29.72 -16.18
C LEU A 216 -21.52 -28.67 -16.21
N ARG A 217 -21.32 -27.96 -15.11
CA ARG A 217 -20.36 -26.85 -15.01
C ARG A 217 -19.59 -26.87 -13.70
N GLU A 218 -18.36 -26.38 -13.74
CA GLU A 218 -17.55 -26.13 -12.55
C GLU A 218 -17.68 -24.65 -12.17
N MET A 219 -17.99 -24.37 -10.91
CA MET A 219 -18.15 -23.01 -10.42
C MET A 219 -16.94 -22.50 -9.67
N ASN A 220 -16.08 -23.39 -9.13
CA ASN A 220 -14.97 -23.05 -8.24
C ASN A 220 -15.45 -22.04 -7.17
N MET A 221 -16.21 -22.52 -6.19
CA MET A 221 -16.73 -21.75 -5.06
C MET A 221 -16.77 -22.62 -3.80
N GLU A 222 -15.60 -22.80 -3.18
CA GLU A 222 -15.43 -23.53 -1.90
C GLU A 222 -14.76 -22.67 -0.82
N TYR A 223 -15.02 -21.36 -0.78
CA TYR A 223 -14.57 -20.50 0.31
C TYR A 223 -15.78 -19.94 1.07
N PHE A 224 -15.57 -19.60 2.34
CA PHE A 224 -16.63 -19.11 3.21
C PHE A 224 -16.38 -17.63 3.50
N PRO A 225 -17.10 -16.70 2.83
CA PRO A 225 -16.96 -15.29 3.13
C PRO A 225 -17.44 -15.01 4.57
N ILE A 226 -16.69 -14.20 5.31
CA ILE A 226 -17.11 -13.65 6.60
C ILE A 226 -17.74 -12.28 6.37
N ASP A 227 -17.03 -11.42 5.65
CA ASP A 227 -17.42 -10.04 5.35
C ASP A 227 -16.80 -9.58 4.01
N ASN A 228 -16.73 -8.26 3.80
CA ASN A 228 -16.17 -7.67 2.58
C ASN A 228 -14.62 -7.79 2.44
N GLN A 229 -13.94 -8.34 3.43
CA GLN A 229 -12.48 -8.31 3.51
C GLN A 229 -11.91 -9.62 4.05
N GLY A 230 -12.73 -10.52 4.59
CA GLY A 230 -12.31 -11.78 5.19
C GLY A 230 -13.04 -12.98 4.63
N PHE A 231 -12.30 -14.08 4.47
CA PHE A 231 -12.86 -15.40 4.19
C PHE A 231 -12.17 -16.48 5.02
N LEU A 232 -12.86 -17.60 5.16
CA LEU A 232 -12.36 -18.81 5.82
C LEU A 232 -12.20 -19.93 4.81
N THR A 233 -11.23 -20.79 5.10
CA THR A 233 -11.07 -22.07 4.42
C THR A 233 -11.71 -23.22 5.20
N ASP A 234 -12.40 -23.01 6.32
CA ASP A 234 -13.14 -24.02 7.14
C ASP A 234 -12.30 -25.28 7.47
N HIS A 235 -11.15 -25.09 8.14
CA HIS A 235 -10.29 -26.17 8.64
C HIS A 235 -9.96 -25.96 10.14
N ASP A 236 -10.88 -26.33 11.03
CA ASP A 236 -10.76 -26.11 12.48
C ASP A 236 -9.54 -26.80 13.11
N GLN A 237 -9.14 -27.95 12.55
CA GLN A 237 -7.99 -28.73 13.01
C GLN A 237 -6.71 -28.41 12.22
N ALA A 238 -6.66 -27.32 11.43
CA ALA A 238 -5.50 -26.98 10.60
C ALA A 238 -4.22 -26.80 11.43
N LEU A 239 -4.31 -26.18 12.61
CA LEU A 239 -3.16 -25.97 13.48
C LEU A 239 -2.56 -27.32 13.92
N GLN A 240 -3.41 -28.24 14.40
CA GLN A 240 -2.96 -29.57 14.79
C GLN A 240 -2.45 -30.37 13.58
N THR A 241 -3.17 -30.33 12.46
CA THR A 241 -2.85 -31.13 11.28
C THR A 241 -1.57 -30.67 10.58
N LEU A 242 -1.29 -29.36 10.57
CA LEU A 242 -0.13 -28.80 9.87
C LEU A 242 1.10 -28.61 10.76
N TYR A 243 0.92 -28.43 12.07
CA TYR A 243 2.00 -28.08 12.99
C TYR A 243 2.24 -29.09 14.13
N ALA A 244 1.57 -30.25 14.14
CA ALA A 244 1.91 -31.34 15.06
C ALA A 244 3.28 -31.98 14.75
N GLU A 245 3.85 -32.68 15.73
CA GLU A 245 5.05 -33.51 15.54
C GLU A 245 4.78 -34.60 14.50
N ASN A 246 5.69 -34.78 13.54
CA ASN A 246 5.60 -35.73 12.42
C ASN A 246 4.44 -35.50 11.42
N ALA A 247 3.81 -34.31 11.43
CA ALA A 247 2.67 -33.98 10.57
C ALA A 247 2.93 -34.18 9.06
N GLU A 248 4.14 -33.89 8.57
CA GLU A 248 4.43 -33.86 7.12
C GLU A 248 4.25 -35.18 6.38
N ASN A 249 4.42 -36.30 7.09
CA ASN A 249 4.30 -37.63 6.50
C ASN A 249 2.85 -38.12 6.48
N SER A 250 1.90 -37.33 7.00
CA SER A 250 0.50 -37.71 7.05
C SER A 250 -0.20 -37.41 5.72
N ARG A 251 -1.00 -38.36 5.25
CA ARG A 251 -1.99 -38.12 4.19
C ARG A 251 -2.91 -36.94 4.54
N HIS A 252 -3.23 -36.75 5.82
CA HIS A 252 -4.10 -35.67 6.30
C HIS A 252 -3.45 -34.28 6.13
N PHE A 253 -2.12 -34.18 6.26
CA PHE A 253 -1.38 -32.94 6.01
C PHE A 253 -1.56 -32.49 4.57
N ASN A 254 -1.30 -33.39 3.61
CA ASN A 254 -1.41 -33.09 2.19
C ASN A 254 -2.85 -32.78 1.78
N ILE A 255 -3.85 -33.49 2.33
CA ILE A 255 -5.26 -33.20 2.07
C ILE A 255 -5.62 -31.80 2.58
N CYS A 256 -5.30 -31.49 3.84
CA CYS A 256 -5.61 -30.18 4.43
C CYS A 256 -4.93 -29.04 3.66
N LEU A 257 -3.64 -29.17 3.35
CA LEU A 257 -2.88 -28.15 2.63
C LEU A 257 -3.42 -27.92 1.21
N ASN A 258 -3.70 -28.99 0.46
CA ASN A 258 -4.25 -28.86 -0.90
C ASN A 258 -5.68 -28.30 -0.91
N MET A 259 -6.50 -28.66 0.08
CA MET A 259 -7.83 -28.09 0.24
C MET A 259 -7.73 -26.58 0.52
N MET A 260 -6.89 -26.15 1.46
CA MET A 260 -6.64 -24.72 1.72
C MET A 260 -6.18 -23.99 0.46
N ALA A 261 -5.20 -24.57 -0.26
CA ALA A 261 -4.68 -23.98 -1.48
C ALA A 261 -5.74 -23.83 -2.58
N THR A 262 -6.58 -24.86 -2.77
CA THR A 262 -7.68 -24.85 -3.73
C THR A 262 -8.69 -23.77 -3.38
N ARG A 263 -9.10 -23.67 -2.10
CA ARG A 263 -10.07 -22.67 -1.62
C ARG A 263 -9.54 -21.24 -1.78
N ILE A 264 -8.25 -21.01 -1.48
CA ILE A 264 -7.61 -19.70 -1.68
C ILE A 264 -7.50 -19.36 -3.17
N ALA A 265 -7.01 -20.28 -4.01
CA ALA A 265 -6.91 -20.07 -5.45
C ALA A 265 -8.26 -19.76 -6.08
N THR A 266 -9.31 -20.40 -5.56
CA THR A 266 -10.69 -20.19 -5.97
C THR A 266 -11.15 -18.75 -5.74
N VAL A 267 -10.79 -18.14 -4.60
CA VAL A 267 -11.11 -16.72 -4.34
C VAL A 267 -10.54 -15.82 -5.42
N PHE A 268 -9.28 -16.03 -5.81
CA PHE A 268 -8.63 -15.26 -6.87
C PHE A 268 -9.27 -15.48 -8.25
N ALA A 269 -9.69 -16.73 -8.54
CA ALA A 269 -10.47 -17.04 -9.73
C ALA A 269 -11.79 -16.24 -9.76
N SER A 270 -12.52 -16.19 -8.64
CA SER A 270 -13.78 -15.45 -8.52
C SER A 270 -13.58 -13.92 -8.62
N LEU A 271 -12.47 -13.41 -8.07
CA LEU A 271 -12.11 -11.99 -8.16
C LEU A 271 -11.64 -11.59 -9.57
N LYS A 272 -11.22 -12.57 -10.40
CA LYS A 272 -10.48 -12.36 -11.66
C LYS A 272 -9.18 -11.59 -11.42
N GLU A 273 -8.48 -11.99 -10.39
CA GLU A 273 -7.17 -11.43 -10.04
C GLU A 273 -6.11 -12.51 -10.09
N LEU A 274 -4.93 -12.17 -10.63
CA LEU A 274 -3.77 -13.04 -10.60
C LEU A 274 -2.81 -12.53 -9.52
N PRO A 275 -2.68 -13.19 -8.36
CA PRO A 275 -1.81 -12.71 -7.29
C PRO A 275 -0.34 -13.03 -7.55
N PHE A 276 0.53 -12.10 -7.17
CA PHE A 276 1.92 -12.36 -6.91
C PHE A 276 2.06 -12.98 -5.51
N VAL A 277 2.34 -14.28 -5.45
CA VAL A 277 2.36 -15.04 -4.18
C VAL A 277 3.68 -14.87 -3.46
N ARG A 278 3.63 -14.29 -2.25
CA ARG A 278 4.74 -14.19 -1.31
C ARG A 278 4.45 -14.95 -0.03
N TYR A 279 5.46 -15.56 0.54
CA TYR A 279 5.33 -16.30 1.79
C TYR A 279 6.52 -16.05 2.70
N ARG A 280 6.31 -16.16 4.02
CA ARG A 280 7.38 -16.06 5.00
C ARG A 280 8.42 -17.15 4.74
N ALA A 281 9.66 -16.74 4.48
CA ALA A 281 10.80 -17.63 4.32
C ALA A 281 11.06 -18.39 5.63
N ALA A 282 11.36 -19.68 5.48
CA ALA A 282 11.67 -20.55 6.59
C ALA A 282 12.92 -20.06 7.33
N LYS A 283 12.86 -20.03 8.67
CA LYS A 283 14.01 -19.69 9.52
C LYS A 283 14.91 -20.90 9.74
N SER A 284 14.33 -22.10 9.72
CA SER A 284 14.98 -23.39 9.85
C SER A 284 14.50 -24.35 8.76
N THR A 285 15.21 -25.46 8.57
CA THR A 285 14.75 -26.61 7.77
C THR A 285 13.68 -27.44 8.49
N ALA A 286 13.24 -27.00 9.67
CA ALA A 286 12.20 -27.65 10.42
C ALA A 286 10.91 -27.75 9.58
N PRO A 287 10.28 -28.92 9.53
CA PRO A 287 8.99 -29.18 8.89
C PRO A 287 7.94 -28.05 8.99
N ARG A 288 7.78 -27.52 10.20
CA ARG A 288 6.78 -26.51 10.57
C ARG A 288 7.05 -25.16 9.92
N ASP A 289 8.33 -24.81 9.72
CA ASP A 289 8.74 -23.55 9.09
C ASP A 289 8.55 -23.58 7.56
N LEU A 290 8.36 -24.76 6.98
CA LEU A 290 8.13 -24.97 5.54
C LEU A 290 6.63 -24.96 5.16
N VAL A 291 5.71 -24.87 6.13
CA VAL A 291 4.28 -24.84 5.84
C VAL A 291 3.88 -23.65 4.95
N PRO A 292 4.35 -22.40 5.20
CA PRO A 292 4.05 -21.27 4.31
C PRO A 292 4.55 -21.46 2.87
N SER A 293 5.73 -22.07 2.70
CA SER A 293 6.32 -22.30 1.37
C SER A 293 5.59 -23.40 0.60
N LYS A 294 5.25 -24.51 1.27
CA LYS A 294 4.45 -25.60 0.70
C LYS A 294 3.05 -25.11 0.30
N LEU A 295 2.39 -24.32 1.15
CA LEU A 295 1.10 -23.73 0.86
C LEU A 295 1.17 -22.76 -0.34
N ALA A 296 2.21 -21.90 -0.40
CA ALA A 296 2.42 -20.99 -1.51
C ALA A 296 2.59 -21.72 -2.86
N ALA A 297 3.38 -22.80 -2.87
CA ALA A 297 3.57 -23.63 -4.05
C ALA A 297 2.25 -24.27 -4.52
N ALA A 298 1.49 -24.86 -3.59
CA ALA A 298 0.20 -25.46 -3.91
C ALA A 298 -0.83 -24.43 -4.44
N ILE A 299 -0.85 -23.22 -3.87
CA ILE A 299 -1.70 -22.13 -4.37
C ILE A 299 -1.30 -21.74 -5.78
N TRP A 300 0.00 -21.58 -6.05
CA TRP A 300 0.51 -21.24 -7.37
C TRP A 300 0.16 -22.28 -8.43
N ASP A 301 0.26 -23.57 -8.09
CA ASP A 301 -0.11 -24.67 -8.98
C ASP A 301 -1.61 -24.67 -9.30
N CYS A 302 -2.46 -24.35 -8.34
CA CYS A 302 -3.91 -24.21 -8.57
C CYS A 302 -4.23 -22.98 -9.44
N ILE A 303 -3.66 -21.81 -9.11
CA ILE A 303 -3.91 -20.56 -9.85
C ILE A 303 -3.42 -20.64 -11.29
N SER A 304 -2.30 -21.31 -11.53
CA SER A 304 -1.74 -21.50 -12.87
C SER A 304 -2.71 -22.22 -13.82
N LYS A 305 -3.58 -23.09 -13.30
CA LYS A 305 -4.63 -23.76 -14.09
C LYS A 305 -5.72 -22.79 -14.54
N PHE A 306 -6.00 -21.75 -13.75
CA PHE A 306 -7.01 -20.73 -14.08
C PHE A 306 -6.56 -19.74 -15.15
N LYS A 307 -5.26 -19.66 -15.48
CA LYS A 307 -4.76 -18.86 -16.62
C LYS A 307 -5.34 -19.29 -17.97
N ALA A 308 -5.83 -20.53 -18.06
CA ALA A 308 -6.50 -21.06 -19.25
C ALA A 308 -7.96 -20.59 -19.40
N ILE A 309 -8.53 -19.91 -18.40
CA ILE A 309 -9.91 -19.40 -18.44
C ILE A 309 -9.97 -18.14 -19.33
N PRO A 310 -10.97 -18.03 -20.23
CA PRO A 310 -11.18 -16.81 -21.03
C PRO A 310 -11.40 -15.58 -20.12
N ASN A 311 -10.75 -14.46 -20.45
CA ASN A 311 -10.81 -13.20 -19.69
C ASN A 311 -10.21 -13.23 -18.27
N PHE A 312 -9.35 -14.21 -17.96
CA PHE A 312 -8.54 -14.19 -16.74
C PHE A 312 -7.21 -13.42 -16.96
N PRO A 313 -6.72 -12.62 -15.99
CA PRO A 313 -5.48 -11.86 -16.17
C PRO A 313 -4.27 -12.75 -16.44
N GLN A 314 -3.45 -12.33 -17.40
CA GLN A 314 -2.21 -13.04 -17.76
C GLN A 314 -1.00 -12.52 -16.96
N THR A 315 -1.09 -11.29 -16.47
CA THR A 315 -0.10 -10.60 -15.62
C THR A 315 -0.64 -10.42 -14.22
N GLU A 316 0.25 -10.32 -13.24
CA GLU A 316 -0.11 -10.19 -11.84
C GLU A 316 -0.85 -8.87 -11.56
N THR A 317 -1.98 -8.95 -10.85
CA THR A 317 -2.89 -7.83 -10.57
C THR A 317 -2.91 -7.44 -9.10
N CYS A 318 -2.57 -8.37 -8.20
CA CYS A 318 -2.56 -8.14 -6.75
C CYS A 318 -1.42 -8.90 -6.06
N GLU A 319 -1.28 -8.73 -4.76
CA GLU A 319 -0.25 -9.39 -3.95
C GLU A 319 -0.91 -10.28 -2.90
N LEU A 320 -0.46 -11.53 -2.80
CA LEU A 320 -0.90 -12.47 -1.77
C LEU A 320 0.25 -12.69 -0.80
N LEU A 321 0.06 -12.34 0.48
CA LEU A 321 1.04 -12.56 1.53
C LEU A 321 0.60 -13.71 2.45
N ILE A 322 1.44 -14.74 2.55
CA ILE A 322 1.22 -15.90 3.42
C ILE A 322 2.13 -15.78 4.65
N VAL A 323 1.52 -15.58 5.81
CA VAL A 323 2.19 -15.47 7.11
C VAL A 323 1.61 -16.49 8.09
N ASP A 324 2.44 -16.92 9.04
CA ASP A 324 2.00 -17.73 10.17
C ASP A 324 1.51 -16.83 11.33
N ARG A 325 0.86 -17.45 12.33
CA ARG A 325 0.39 -16.78 13.56
C ARG A 325 1.52 -16.31 14.49
N SER A 326 2.78 -16.61 14.20
CA SER A 326 3.90 -16.04 14.98
C SER A 326 4.24 -14.61 14.54
N VAL A 327 3.48 -14.06 13.58
CA VAL A 327 3.51 -12.66 13.15
C VAL A 327 2.17 -11.99 13.46
N ASP A 328 1.87 -11.75 14.73
CA ASP A 328 0.71 -10.95 15.10
C ASP A 328 1.06 -9.45 14.94
N GLN A 329 0.51 -8.80 13.91
CA GLN A 329 0.72 -7.38 13.65
C GLN A 329 -0.06 -6.47 14.59
N ALA A 330 -1.04 -7.00 15.31
CA ALA A 330 -1.87 -6.27 16.26
C ALA A 330 -1.74 -6.87 17.67
N PRO A 331 -1.75 -6.05 18.72
CA PRO A 331 -1.75 -6.56 20.09
C PRO A 331 -3.09 -7.24 20.43
N PRO A 332 -3.16 -8.07 21.48
CA PRO A 332 -4.40 -8.64 22.00
C PRO A 332 -5.49 -7.59 22.25
N SER A 333 -6.76 -7.96 22.12
CA SER A 333 -7.88 -7.00 22.21
C SER A 333 -7.94 -6.26 23.54
N ASP A 334 -7.63 -6.93 24.64
CA ASP A 334 -7.56 -6.33 25.98
C ASP A 334 -6.46 -5.24 26.08
N VAL A 335 -5.35 -5.43 25.37
CA VAL A 335 -4.30 -4.42 25.25
C VAL A 335 -4.78 -3.25 24.39
N GLN A 336 -5.46 -3.52 23.28
CA GLN A 336 -6.03 -2.47 22.42
C GLN A 336 -7.02 -1.59 23.19
N ASP A 337 -7.91 -2.20 23.97
CA ASP A 337 -8.91 -1.49 24.78
C ASP A 337 -8.26 -0.63 25.85
N LYS A 338 -7.22 -1.14 26.54
CA LYS A 338 -6.43 -0.37 27.51
C LYS A 338 -5.72 0.82 26.86
N ILE A 339 -5.11 0.64 25.70
CA ILE A 339 -4.48 1.73 24.95
C ILE A 339 -5.52 2.78 24.54
N SER A 340 -6.66 2.37 24.02
CA SER A 340 -7.75 3.27 23.65
C SER A 340 -8.24 4.07 24.88
N PHE A 341 -8.39 3.40 26.03
CA PHE A 341 -8.75 4.04 27.29
C PHE A 341 -7.71 5.06 27.74
N ILE A 342 -6.41 4.74 27.63
CA ILE A 342 -5.33 5.67 27.93
C ILE A 342 -5.49 6.92 27.06
N ILE A 343 -5.46 6.78 25.74
CA ILE A 343 -5.46 7.93 24.81
C ILE A 343 -6.73 8.80 24.97
N ASN A 344 -7.89 8.19 25.23
CA ASN A 344 -9.13 8.91 25.48
C ASN A 344 -9.12 9.79 26.74
N ASN A 345 -8.33 9.43 27.75
CA ASN A 345 -8.32 10.07 29.06
C ASN A 345 -7.02 10.83 29.36
N ILE A 346 -6.16 11.06 28.37
CA ILE A 346 -4.96 11.88 28.54
C ILE A 346 -5.37 13.33 28.78
N SER A 347 -4.69 13.97 29.73
CA SER A 347 -4.73 15.41 30.01
C SER A 347 -3.34 15.86 30.45
N LEU A 348 -3.08 17.17 30.48
CA LEU A 348 -1.79 17.70 30.92
C LEU A 348 -1.44 17.32 32.37
N ALA A 349 -2.44 17.05 33.22
CA ALA A 349 -2.24 16.68 34.62
C ALA A 349 -1.83 15.22 34.83
N ASN A 350 -2.23 14.31 33.92
CA ASN A 350 -2.00 12.88 34.06
C ASN A 350 -1.08 12.30 32.96
N ILE A 351 -0.49 13.15 32.12
CA ILE A 351 0.28 12.73 30.95
C ILE A 351 1.50 11.88 31.31
N GLU A 352 2.15 12.18 32.44
CA GLU A 352 3.34 11.45 32.89
C GLU A 352 3.00 10.05 33.38
N SER A 353 1.94 9.90 34.18
CA SER A 353 1.48 8.58 34.64
C SER A 353 0.97 7.75 33.47
N LYS A 354 0.18 8.33 32.58
CA LYS A 354 -0.31 7.65 31.37
C LYS A 354 0.79 7.27 30.40
N GLY A 355 1.86 8.05 30.30
CA GLY A 355 3.05 7.71 29.52
C GLY A 355 3.75 6.45 30.06
N LYS A 356 3.87 6.32 31.39
CA LYS A 356 4.42 5.13 32.04
C LYS A 356 3.53 3.89 31.85
N ASP A 357 2.23 4.03 32.11
CA ASP A 357 1.24 2.95 31.87
C ASP A 357 1.33 2.44 30.43
N PHE A 358 1.43 3.35 29.46
CA PHE A 358 1.56 3.02 28.05
C PHE A 358 2.83 2.20 27.75
N ALA A 359 3.97 2.63 28.27
CA ALA A 359 5.26 1.97 28.04
C ALA A 359 5.31 0.55 28.63
N GLU A 360 4.60 0.31 29.73
CA GLU A 360 4.47 -1.03 30.34
C GLU A 360 3.51 -1.93 29.55
N ILE A 361 2.41 -1.38 29.05
CA ILE A 361 1.34 -2.15 28.40
C ILE A 361 1.66 -2.52 26.95
N LEU A 362 2.40 -1.66 26.22
CA LEU A 362 2.65 -1.86 24.78
C LEU A 362 4.11 -2.21 24.48
N PRO A 363 4.41 -3.51 24.25
CA PRO A 363 5.72 -3.94 23.77
C PRO A 363 6.10 -3.29 22.43
N GLN A 364 7.41 -3.08 22.24
CA GLN A 364 7.98 -2.47 21.03
C GLN A 364 7.52 -3.11 19.71
N GLN A 365 7.23 -4.43 19.71
CA GLN A 365 6.77 -5.14 18.52
C GLN A 365 5.43 -4.63 17.96
N TYR A 366 4.62 -3.97 18.80
CA TYR A 366 3.31 -3.42 18.42
C TYR A 366 3.32 -1.91 18.16
N TYR A 367 4.50 -1.27 18.14
CA TYR A 367 4.60 0.15 17.77
C TYR A 367 4.06 0.47 16.38
N PRO A 368 4.24 -0.37 15.34
CA PRO A 368 3.62 -0.11 14.04
C PRO A 368 2.09 -0.05 14.10
N TRP A 369 1.46 -0.95 14.86
CA TRP A 369 0.01 -0.93 15.08
C TRP A 369 -0.44 0.33 15.80
N PHE A 370 0.25 0.71 16.87
CA PHE A 370 -0.11 1.91 17.61
C PHE A 370 0.13 3.18 16.78
N ALA A 371 1.18 3.24 15.99
CA ALA A 371 1.42 4.33 15.06
C ALA A 371 0.27 4.48 14.06
N GLN A 372 -0.21 3.36 13.50
CA GLN A 372 -1.37 3.35 12.62
C GLN A 372 -2.63 3.84 13.36
N TYR A 373 -2.91 3.32 14.55
CA TYR A 373 -4.03 3.77 15.39
C TYR A 373 -3.95 5.27 15.66
N MET A 374 -2.79 5.76 16.07
CA MET A 374 -2.57 7.15 16.43
C MET A 374 -2.79 8.09 15.24
N VAL A 375 -2.25 7.74 14.07
CA VAL A 375 -2.36 8.59 12.87
C VAL A 375 -3.77 8.53 12.28
N MET A 376 -4.34 7.34 12.10
CA MET A 376 -5.59 7.14 11.36
C MET A 376 -6.85 7.34 12.20
N LYS A 377 -6.80 7.08 13.51
CA LYS A 377 -7.96 7.14 14.39
C LYS A 377 -7.92 8.33 15.35
N ARG A 378 -6.79 9.01 15.51
CA ARG A 378 -6.67 10.20 16.38
C ARG A 378 -6.26 11.42 15.56
N ALA A 379 -5.02 11.47 15.10
CA ALA A 379 -4.44 12.66 14.48
C ALA A 379 -5.21 13.14 13.24
N SER A 380 -5.74 12.25 12.40
CA SER A 380 -6.50 12.65 11.21
C SER A 380 -7.88 13.25 11.51
N ILE A 381 -8.48 12.97 12.68
CA ILE A 381 -9.85 13.38 13.01
C ILE A 381 -9.94 14.37 14.19
N GLU A 382 -8.92 14.45 15.03
CA GLU A 382 -8.92 15.23 16.27
C GLU A 382 -7.80 16.30 16.28
N PRO A 383 -7.87 17.32 15.41
CA PRO A 383 -6.82 18.35 15.30
C PRO A 383 -6.58 19.13 16.60
N ASN A 384 -7.63 19.32 17.40
CA ASN A 384 -7.58 20.07 18.66
C ASN A 384 -6.69 19.40 19.72
N PHE A 385 -6.46 18.09 19.62
CA PHE A 385 -5.66 17.34 20.58
C PHE A 385 -4.22 17.08 20.12
N HIS A 386 -3.81 17.59 18.94
CA HIS A 386 -2.47 17.37 18.40
C HIS A 386 -1.35 17.74 19.37
N ASP A 387 -1.42 18.92 19.99
CA ASP A 387 -0.38 19.36 20.92
C ASP A 387 -0.32 18.50 22.18
N LEU A 388 -1.47 17.99 22.64
CA LEU A 388 -1.55 17.08 23.78
C LEU A 388 -0.94 15.72 23.44
N TYR A 389 -1.26 15.17 22.28
CA TYR A 389 -0.71 13.92 21.76
C TYR A 389 0.79 13.99 21.56
N LEU A 390 1.27 15.10 21.02
CA LEU A 390 2.69 15.34 20.82
C LEU A 390 3.44 15.43 22.15
N LYS A 391 2.90 16.16 23.15
CA LYS A 391 3.45 16.16 24.51
C LYS A 391 3.44 14.78 25.15
N PHE A 392 2.44 13.96 24.86
CA PHE A 392 2.38 12.58 25.36
C PHE A 392 3.52 11.74 24.77
N LEU A 393 3.75 11.85 23.45
CA LEU A 393 4.88 11.17 22.80
C LEU A 393 6.23 11.62 23.34
N ASP A 394 6.39 12.92 23.66
CA ASP A 394 7.60 13.43 24.30
C ASP A 394 7.82 12.81 25.69
N LYS A 395 6.74 12.52 26.44
CA LYS A 395 6.82 11.87 27.76
C LYS A 395 7.07 10.36 27.70
N VAL A 396 6.64 9.69 26.63
CA VAL A 396 6.97 8.28 26.38
C VAL A 396 8.44 8.10 25.98
N ASP A 397 9.06 9.14 25.39
CA ASP A 397 10.49 9.23 25.04
C ASP A 397 11.06 8.00 24.31
N SER A 398 10.31 7.50 23.33
CA SER A 398 10.73 6.36 22.51
C SER A 398 11.02 6.78 21.07
N LYS A 399 12.31 6.82 20.71
CA LYS A 399 12.77 7.16 19.34
C LYS A 399 12.21 6.22 18.28
N LEU A 400 12.06 4.94 18.62
CA LEU A 400 11.52 3.93 17.72
C LEU A 400 10.03 4.16 17.45
N LEU A 401 9.27 4.44 18.50
CA LEU A 401 7.86 4.77 18.36
C LEU A 401 7.65 6.03 17.53
N PHE A 402 8.44 7.08 17.81
CA PHE A 402 8.38 8.32 17.03
C PHE A 402 8.64 8.08 15.55
N LYS A 403 9.63 7.24 15.22
CA LYS A 403 9.93 6.86 13.83
C LYS A 403 8.75 6.15 13.16
N GLU A 404 8.09 5.22 13.85
CA GLU A 404 6.91 4.51 13.32
C GLU A 404 5.72 5.45 13.09
N ILE A 405 5.48 6.40 14.01
CA ILE A 405 4.43 7.42 13.87
C ILE A 405 4.70 8.34 12.69
N LEU A 406 5.95 8.81 12.55
CA LEU A 406 6.34 9.68 11.45
C LEU A 406 6.20 8.97 10.10
N GLN A 407 6.64 7.70 10.02
CA GLN A 407 6.50 6.89 8.83
C GLN A 407 5.02 6.68 8.45
N ASN A 408 4.18 6.29 9.42
CA ASN A 408 2.73 6.14 9.20
C ASN A 408 2.07 7.46 8.78
N THR A 409 2.52 8.59 9.31
CA THR A 409 2.03 9.92 8.92
C THR A 409 2.33 10.20 7.45
N TYR A 410 3.58 9.99 7.01
CA TYR A 410 3.95 10.17 5.60
C TYR A 410 3.13 9.27 4.67
N GLU A 411 2.96 8.00 5.03
CA GLU A 411 2.20 7.03 4.22
C GLU A 411 0.73 7.44 4.10
N ASN A 412 0.08 7.84 5.19
CA ASN A 412 -1.32 8.29 5.15
C ASN A 412 -1.49 9.59 4.34
N CYS A 413 -0.56 10.54 4.45
CA CYS A 413 -0.57 11.73 3.59
C CYS A 413 -0.46 11.36 2.12
N LYS A 414 0.47 10.46 1.75
CA LYS A 414 0.66 10.00 0.35
C LYS A 414 -0.57 9.30 -0.19
N VAL A 415 -1.24 8.47 0.61
CA VAL A 415 -2.48 7.78 0.24
C VAL A 415 -3.58 8.79 -0.10
N LEU A 416 -3.78 9.80 0.73
CA LEU A 416 -4.82 10.81 0.51
C LEU A 416 -4.48 11.72 -0.69
N LEU A 417 -3.22 12.10 -0.85
CA LEU A 417 -2.75 12.88 -2.01
C LEU A 417 -2.90 12.11 -3.34
N GLY A 418 -2.81 10.77 -3.30
CA GLY A 418 -3.02 9.90 -4.45
C GLY A 418 -4.47 9.43 -4.66
N SER A 419 -5.43 9.86 -3.84
CA SER A 419 -6.83 9.43 -3.95
C SER A 419 -7.53 10.10 -5.13
N GLU A 420 -8.28 9.32 -5.91
CA GLU A 420 -9.13 9.86 -6.99
C GLU A 420 -10.31 10.69 -6.45
N LEU A 421 -10.71 10.44 -5.20
CA LEU A 421 -11.82 11.11 -4.53
C LEU A 421 -11.43 12.46 -3.91
N ILE A 422 -10.14 12.79 -3.85
CA ILE A 422 -9.66 14.00 -3.16
C ILE A 422 -10.20 15.31 -3.78
N LYS A 423 -10.63 15.26 -5.05
CA LYS A 423 -11.24 16.40 -5.75
C LYS A 423 -12.70 16.65 -5.34
N SER A 424 -13.43 15.58 -5.03
CA SER A 424 -14.88 15.63 -4.79
C SER A 424 -15.22 15.54 -3.29
N SER A 425 -14.53 14.69 -2.53
CA SER A 425 -14.80 14.49 -1.11
C SER A 425 -14.28 15.65 -0.26
N SER A 426 -15.17 16.27 0.51
CA SER A 426 -14.81 17.19 1.59
C SER A 426 -14.12 16.50 2.75
N GLU A 427 -14.49 15.25 3.02
CA GLU A 427 -14.01 14.46 4.14
C GLU A 427 -12.53 14.11 3.96
N GLU A 428 -12.13 13.59 2.78
CA GLU A 428 -10.72 13.28 2.49
C GLU A 428 -9.83 14.52 2.55
N ARG A 429 -10.33 15.67 2.07
CA ARG A 429 -9.62 16.96 2.16
C ARG A 429 -9.44 17.41 3.62
N SER A 430 -10.45 17.22 4.47
CA SER A 430 -10.36 17.53 5.89
C SER A 430 -9.34 16.63 6.61
N LEU A 431 -9.37 15.32 6.35
CA LEU A 431 -8.39 14.37 6.89
C LEU A 431 -6.96 14.74 6.48
N LEU A 432 -6.75 15.05 5.20
CA LEU A 432 -5.45 15.46 4.68
C LEU A 432 -4.97 16.75 5.34
N LYS A 433 -5.84 17.76 5.48
CA LYS A 433 -5.52 19.02 6.16
C LYS A 433 -5.09 18.80 7.61
N ASN A 434 -5.82 17.96 8.34
CA ASN A 434 -5.48 17.59 9.72
C ASN A 434 -4.13 16.88 9.79
N LEU A 435 -3.87 15.93 8.89
CA LEU A 435 -2.57 15.25 8.81
C LEU A 435 -1.43 16.20 8.42
N GLY A 436 -1.69 17.23 7.60
CA GLY A 436 -0.72 18.29 7.30
C GLY A 436 -0.32 19.07 8.55
N SER A 437 -1.29 19.49 9.36
CA SER A 437 -1.05 20.12 10.67
C SER A 437 -0.24 19.20 11.60
N TRP A 438 -0.65 17.93 11.70
CA TRP A 438 0.04 16.94 12.50
C TRP A 438 1.50 16.75 12.05
N LEU A 439 1.74 16.58 10.75
CA LEU A 439 3.06 16.40 10.16
C LEU A 439 3.95 17.62 10.43
N GLY A 440 3.44 18.83 10.22
CA GLY A 440 4.16 20.07 10.50
C GLY A 440 4.60 20.15 11.97
N LYS A 441 3.69 19.89 12.91
CA LYS A 441 3.98 19.93 14.35
C LYS A 441 4.91 18.80 14.81
N LEU A 442 4.81 17.63 14.19
CA LEU A 442 5.65 16.46 14.46
C LEU A 442 7.08 16.66 13.94
N THR A 443 7.25 17.40 12.83
CA THR A 443 8.55 17.61 12.18
C THR A 443 9.11 19.02 12.43
N ILE A 444 8.67 20.00 11.66
CA ILE A 444 9.11 21.40 11.66
C ILE A 444 8.99 22.01 13.07
N GLY A 445 7.84 21.82 13.73
CA GLY A 445 7.59 22.33 15.07
C GLY A 445 8.52 21.77 16.15
N ARG A 446 9.23 20.68 15.86
CA ARG A 446 10.26 20.05 16.72
C ARG A 446 11.67 20.22 16.17
N ASN A 447 11.86 21.08 15.16
CA ASN A 447 13.13 21.28 14.45
C ASN A 447 13.68 19.98 13.81
N HIS A 448 12.79 19.05 13.44
CA HIS A 448 13.15 17.86 12.67
C HIS A 448 12.99 18.11 11.17
N VAL A 449 13.82 17.42 10.38
CA VAL A 449 13.84 17.59 8.93
C VAL A 449 12.62 16.97 8.26
N LEU A 450 11.86 17.78 7.52
CA LEU A 450 10.88 17.30 6.56
C LEU A 450 11.62 16.79 5.32
N ARG A 451 11.60 15.47 5.11
CA ARG A 451 12.41 14.85 4.04
C ARG A 451 11.72 15.01 2.69
N ALA A 452 12.35 15.72 1.75
CA ALA A 452 11.84 15.93 0.40
C ALA A 452 11.50 14.63 -0.35
N ARG A 453 12.27 13.56 -0.12
CA ARG A 453 12.00 12.21 -0.68
C ARG A 453 10.66 11.62 -0.23
N GLU A 454 10.15 12.06 0.91
CA GLU A 454 8.85 11.63 1.44
C GLU A 454 7.76 12.58 0.95
N ILE A 455 7.88 13.87 1.28
CA ILE A 455 6.97 14.92 0.83
C ILE A 455 7.81 16.17 0.56
N ASP A 456 7.80 16.61 -0.70
CA ASP A 456 8.35 17.89 -1.13
C ASP A 456 7.19 18.86 -1.43
N PRO A 457 6.90 19.83 -0.54
CA PRO A 457 5.81 20.77 -0.75
C PRO A 457 5.91 21.56 -2.05
N LYS A 458 7.13 21.89 -2.51
CA LYS A 458 7.33 22.68 -3.73
C LYS A 458 6.90 21.89 -4.96
N SER A 459 7.45 20.68 -5.12
CA SER A 459 7.07 19.79 -6.23
C SER A 459 5.58 19.41 -6.16
N LEU A 460 5.04 19.21 -4.96
CA LEU A 460 3.64 18.85 -4.76
C LEU A 460 2.69 19.96 -5.22
N ILE A 461 3.01 21.23 -4.93
CA ILE A 461 2.21 22.38 -5.39
C ILE A 461 2.22 22.46 -6.93
N VAL A 462 3.38 22.29 -7.57
CA VAL A 462 3.49 22.33 -9.04
C VAL A 462 2.68 21.21 -9.68
N GLU A 463 2.83 19.98 -9.20
CA GLU A 463 2.04 18.83 -9.70
C GLU A 463 0.53 19.04 -9.47
N ALA A 464 0.15 19.64 -8.34
CA ALA A 464 -1.23 19.92 -8.03
C ALA A 464 -1.85 20.97 -8.96
N TYR A 465 -1.08 21.94 -9.40
CA TYR A 465 -1.52 22.92 -10.40
C TYR A 465 -1.83 22.23 -11.72
N GLU A 466 -0.93 21.39 -12.24
CA GLU A 466 -1.10 20.65 -13.49
C GLU A 466 -2.30 19.69 -13.45
N LYS A 467 -2.51 19.01 -12.33
CA LYS A 467 -3.56 18.00 -12.17
C LYS A 467 -4.89 18.56 -11.67
N GLY A 468 -4.97 19.85 -11.35
CA GLY A 468 -6.16 20.47 -10.76
C GLY A 468 -6.48 19.96 -9.35
N LEU A 469 -5.45 19.70 -8.54
CA LEU A 469 -5.53 19.22 -7.15
C LEU A 469 -5.29 20.33 -6.11
N MET A 470 -5.17 21.59 -6.55
CA MET A 470 -4.91 22.77 -5.71
C MET A 470 -5.83 22.86 -4.49
N ILE A 471 -7.11 22.49 -4.64
CA ILE A 471 -8.12 22.52 -3.58
C ILE A 471 -7.80 21.66 -2.36
N ALA A 472 -6.93 20.66 -2.51
CA ALA A 472 -6.48 19.78 -1.44
C ALA A 472 -5.04 20.09 -1.02
N VAL A 473 -4.17 20.37 -1.99
CA VAL A 473 -2.73 20.56 -1.75
C VAL A 473 -2.40 21.90 -1.09
N ILE A 474 -3.08 22.99 -1.45
CA ILE A 474 -2.83 24.31 -0.85
C ILE A 474 -3.16 24.30 0.66
N PRO A 475 -4.37 23.89 1.11
CA PRO A 475 -4.67 23.79 2.53
C PRO A 475 -3.71 22.87 3.29
N PHE A 476 -3.34 21.73 2.68
CA PHE A 476 -2.38 20.79 3.26
C PHE A 476 -1.02 21.44 3.49
N THR A 477 -0.43 22.06 2.46
CA THR A 477 0.88 22.70 2.55
C THR A 477 0.86 23.88 3.53
N SER A 478 -0.17 24.72 3.51
CA SER A 478 -0.34 25.80 4.48
C SER A 478 -0.30 25.29 5.93
N LYS A 479 -0.99 24.17 6.21
CA LYS A 479 -0.97 23.55 7.55
C LYS A 479 0.35 22.90 7.92
N VAL A 480 1.11 22.35 6.97
CA VAL A 480 2.47 21.85 7.23
C VAL A 480 3.42 22.98 7.62
N LEU A 481 3.29 24.15 7.00
CA LEU A 481 4.18 25.31 7.23
C LEU A 481 3.80 26.15 8.46
N GLU A 482 2.63 25.94 9.06
CA GLU A 482 2.14 26.70 10.21
C GLU A 482 3.18 26.77 11.38
N PRO A 483 3.88 25.67 11.73
CA PRO A 483 4.88 25.70 12.81
C PRO A 483 6.21 26.37 12.46
N CYS A 484 6.44 26.78 11.19
CA CYS A 484 7.70 27.41 10.79
C CYS A 484 8.03 28.65 11.63
N GLN A 485 7.02 29.46 11.99
CA GLN A 485 7.22 30.70 12.76
C GLN A 485 7.83 30.48 14.15
N ASN A 486 7.61 29.30 14.74
CA ASN A 486 8.11 28.97 16.08
C ASN A 486 9.35 28.06 16.00
N SER A 487 9.79 27.68 14.80
CA SER A 487 10.91 26.79 14.59
C SER A 487 12.20 27.58 14.43
N ILE A 488 13.21 27.22 15.21
CA ILE A 488 14.54 27.84 15.15
C ILE A 488 15.17 27.62 13.76
N ALA A 489 14.94 26.43 13.16
CA ALA A 489 15.54 26.05 11.89
C ALA A 489 14.74 26.52 10.66
N TYR A 490 13.40 26.61 10.78
CA TYR A 490 12.51 26.83 9.63
C TYR A 490 11.80 28.19 9.63
N GLN A 491 12.00 29.03 10.66
CA GLN A 491 11.46 30.39 10.65
C GLN A 491 12.03 31.20 9.46
N PRO A 492 11.21 32.05 8.81
CA PRO A 492 11.72 33.01 7.83
C PRO A 492 12.86 33.87 8.42
N PRO A 493 13.90 34.22 7.63
CA PRO A 493 14.04 34.03 6.19
C PRO A 493 14.74 32.72 5.77
N ASN A 494 14.45 31.58 6.42
CA ASN A 494 14.99 30.28 5.99
C ASN A 494 14.76 30.02 4.47
N PRO A 495 15.81 29.66 3.68
CA PRO A 495 15.69 29.51 2.22
C PRO A 495 14.64 28.49 1.76
N TRP A 496 14.52 27.36 2.47
CA TRP A 496 13.55 26.33 2.15
C TRP A 496 12.12 26.83 2.38
N THR A 497 11.88 27.50 3.52
CA THR A 497 10.58 28.10 3.83
C THR A 497 10.25 29.21 2.85
N MET A 498 11.19 30.12 2.58
CA MET A 498 11.00 31.25 1.66
C MET A 498 10.73 30.79 0.23
N ALA A 499 11.36 29.71 -0.24
CA ALA A 499 11.08 29.16 -1.57
C ALA A 499 9.63 28.68 -1.72
N ILE A 500 9.06 28.07 -0.67
CA ILE A 500 7.67 27.61 -0.70
C ILE A 500 6.70 28.79 -0.53
N LEU A 501 7.01 29.73 0.36
CA LEU A 501 6.21 30.96 0.55
C LEU A 501 6.18 31.83 -0.71
N GLY A 502 7.30 31.96 -1.42
CA GLY A 502 7.36 32.66 -2.71
C GLY A 502 6.46 32.03 -3.76
N LEU A 503 6.47 30.70 -3.87
CA LEU A 503 5.58 29.96 -4.77
C LEU A 503 4.09 30.16 -4.41
N LEU A 504 3.76 30.15 -3.12
CA LEU A 504 2.40 30.43 -2.66
C LEU A 504 1.97 31.88 -2.95
N ALA A 505 2.88 32.84 -2.86
CA ALA A 505 2.64 34.25 -3.20
C ALA A 505 2.40 34.46 -4.72
N GLU A 506 3.13 33.74 -5.58
CA GLU A 506 2.87 33.73 -7.02
C GLU A 506 1.49 33.15 -7.34
N ILE A 507 1.11 32.04 -6.69
CA ILE A 507 -0.22 31.42 -6.84
C ILE A 507 -1.31 32.38 -6.38
N TYR A 508 -1.12 33.07 -5.25
CA TYR A 508 -2.06 34.06 -4.73
C TYR A 508 -2.38 35.17 -5.74
N SER A 509 -1.35 35.61 -6.49
CA SER A 509 -1.44 36.68 -7.49
C SER A 509 -2.17 36.27 -8.78
N MET A 510 -2.56 34.99 -8.95
CA MET A 510 -3.24 34.55 -10.17
C MET A 510 -4.68 35.12 -10.30
N PRO A 511 -5.07 35.62 -11.49
CA PRO A 511 -6.33 36.36 -11.69
C PRO A 511 -7.59 35.51 -11.51
N ASN A 512 -7.50 34.17 -11.57
CA ASN A 512 -8.64 33.24 -11.48
C ASN A 512 -8.54 32.22 -10.33
N LEU A 513 -7.70 32.49 -9.31
CA LEU A 513 -7.62 31.61 -8.15
C LEU A 513 -8.89 31.72 -7.30
N LYS A 514 -9.50 30.57 -6.96
CA LYS A 514 -10.70 30.54 -6.12
C LYS A 514 -10.45 31.21 -4.76
N MET A 515 -11.41 32.00 -4.29
CA MET A 515 -11.30 32.77 -3.04
C MET A 515 -10.97 31.91 -1.81
N ASN A 516 -11.53 30.70 -1.71
CA ASN A 516 -11.21 29.79 -0.60
C ASN A 516 -9.72 29.44 -0.54
N LEU A 517 -9.07 29.27 -1.70
CA LEU A 517 -7.63 29.01 -1.75
C LEU A 517 -6.79 30.24 -1.40
N LYS A 518 -7.29 31.44 -1.72
CA LYS A 518 -6.67 32.69 -1.26
C LYS A 518 -6.73 32.80 0.25
N PHE A 519 -7.88 32.50 0.85
CA PHE A 519 -8.02 32.41 2.30
C PHE A 519 -7.07 31.35 2.88
N ASP A 520 -6.97 30.14 2.32
CA ASP A 520 -6.03 29.12 2.84
C ASP A 520 -4.54 29.54 2.75
N ILE A 521 -4.19 30.48 1.87
CA ILE A 521 -2.84 31.05 1.73
C ILE A 521 -2.62 32.20 2.73
N GLU A 522 -3.68 32.99 3.00
CA GLU A 522 -3.69 34.08 3.99
C GLU A 522 -3.89 33.61 5.45
N GLU A 523 -4.59 32.49 5.64
CA GLU A 523 -5.05 31.93 6.94
C GLU A 523 -4.00 30.99 7.56
N PRO A 524 -2.73 31.22 7.27
CA PRO A 524 -1.79 31.24 8.36
C PRO A 524 -1.09 32.58 8.39
N LYS A 525 -0.60 32.91 9.57
CA LYS A 525 0.43 33.92 9.75
C LYS A 525 1.71 33.66 8.89
N THR A 526 1.72 32.72 7.93
CA THR A 526 2.77 32.44 6.94
C THR A 526 3.10 33.64 6.07
N ILE A 527 2.14 34.52 5.76
CA ILE A 527 2.38 35.77 5.01
C ILE A 527 2.57 36.97 5.94
N SER A 528 2.25 36.87 7.24
CA SER A 528 2.49 37.97 8.18
C SER A 528 3.97 38.42 8.24
N PRO A 529 4.98 37.52 8.14
CA PRO A 529 6.36 37.92 7.96
C PRO A 529 6.59 38.76 6.71
N LEU A 530 5.90 38.47 5.60
CA LEU A 530 6.00 39.26 4.36
C LEU A 530 5.34 40.64 4.46
N LYS A 531 4.42 40.86 5.41
CA LYS A 531 3.82 42.18 5.68
C LYS A 531 4.61 43.02 6.71
N GLN A 532 5.51 42.40 7.50
CA GLN A 532 6.37 43.09 8.47
C GLN A 532 7.82 43.27 8.01
N ILE A 533 8.25 42.48 7.02
CA ILE A 533 9.51 42.71 6.32
C ILE A 533 9.23 43.76 5.25
N ASP A 534 9.28 45.04 5.64
CA ASP A 534 10.04 45.96 4.79
C ASP A 534 11.40 45.26 4.61
N LEU A 535 11.84 45.03 3.38
CA LEU A 535 13.19 44.56 3.13
C LEU A 535 14.14 45.74 3.41
N PRO A 536 14.90 45.71 4.52
CA PRO A 536 16.27 46.17 4.42
C PRO A 536 17.27 45.15 4.96
N ILE A 537 18.41 45.20 4.30
CA ILE A 537 19.62 44.39 4.38
C ILE A 537 20.37 44.62 5.70
N ASP A 538 21.22 43.64 6.04
CA ASP A 538 22.35 43.67 6.99
C ASP A 538 22.23 42.75 8.21
N VAL A 539 22.77 41.53 8.07
CA VAL A 539 23.36 40.78 9.20
C VAL A 539 24.64 40.08 8.75
N ALA A 540 25.77 40.79 8.80
CA ALA A 540 27.09 40.19 8.74
C ALA A 540 28.00 40.80 9.81
N ASN A 541 28.16 40.10 10.94
CA ASN A 541 29.30 40.26 11.85
C ASN A 541 29.37 39.09 12.85
N THR A 542 30.02 37.99 12.47
CA THR A 542 30.79 37.15 13.42
C THR A 542 31.95 36.48 12.68
N ASP A 543 33.13 36.47 13.30
CA ASP A 543 34.44 36.50 12.63
C ASP A 543 35.23 35.19 12.75
N THR A 544 34.58 34.02 12.69
CA THR A 544 35.29 32.73 12.66
C THR A 544 34.55 31.69 11.81
N ALA A 545 35.30 31.03 10.93
CA ALA A 545 34.91 30.04 9.91
C ALA A 545 34.47 30.63 8.55
N SER A 546 35.17 30.19 7.49
CA SER A 546 34.88 30.36 6.05
C SER A 546 33.91 31.49 5.66
N LYS A 547 34.44 32.64 5.25
CA LYS A 547 33.62 33.77 4.79
C LYS A 547 33.00 33.43 3.44
N TYR A 548 31.68 33.22 3.43
CA TYR A 548 30.81 33.08 2.26
C TYR A 548 29.97 34.35 2.12
N SER A 549 29.79 34.84 0.90
CA SER A 549 28.87 35.95 0.59
C SER A 549 27.92 35.52 -0.52
N LYS A 550 26.63 35.75 -0.27
CA LYS A 550 25.57 35.82 -1.29
C LYS A 550 25.44 37.30 -1.60
N GLU A 551 25.43 37.69 -2.87
CA GLU A 551 25.34 39.10 -3.24
C GLU A 551 24.12 39.77 -2.61
N GLU A 552 24.38 40.68 -1.67
CA GLU A 552 23.47 41.75 -1.29
C GLU A 552 24.23 43.05 -1.58
N GLU A 553 23.82 43.74 -2.65
CA GLU A 553 24.17 45.13 -3.00
C GLU A 553 25.65 45.52 -3.18
N MET A 554 26.56 44.57 -3.40
CA MET A 554 27.98 44.88 -3.70
C MET A 554 28.27 45.00 -5.20
N VAL A 555 29.10 45.98 -5.59
CA VAL A 555 29.60 46.11 -6.97
C VAL A 555 30.66 45.05 -7.23
N VAL A 556 30.61 44.37 -8.39
CA VAL A 556 31.50 43.25 -8.76
C VAL A 556 32.99 43.58 -8.57
N GLU A 557 33.38 44.84 -8.81
CA GLU A 557 34.75 45.34 -8.66
C GLU A 557 35.25 45.35 -7.19
N GLU A 558 34.36 45.45 -6.20
CA GLU A 558 34.72 45.42 -4.77
C GLU A 558 34.96 44.00 -4.24
N LEU A 559 34.50 42.97 -4.94
CA LEU A 559 34.61 41.57 -4.50
C LEU A 559 36.08 41.10 -4.42
N GLN A 560 36.95 41.61 -5.30
CA GLN A 560 38.39 41.29 -5.28
C GLN A 560 39.13 41.76 -4.02
N ASN A 561 38.64 42.84 -3.40
CA ASN A 561 39.28 43.47 -2.25
C ASN A 561 38.85 42.86 -0.92
N ARG A 562 37.83 41.98 -0.94
CA ARG A 562 37.36 41.25 0.23
C ARG A 562 37.89 39.82 0.19
N ASN A 563 38.59 39.38 1.25
CA ASN A 563 39.18 38.04 1.37
C ASN A 563 38.11 36.94 1.56
N PHE A 564 37.19 36.74 0.60
CA PHE A 564 36.25 35.62 0.61
C PHE A 564 36.90 34.36 0.06
N THR A 565 36.73 33.23 0.73
CA THR A 565 37.29 31.94 0.26
C THR A 565 36.45 31.33 -0.86
N TYR A 566 35.12 31.48 -0.76
CA TYR A 566 34.15 31.06 -1.76
C TYR A 566 33.11 32.15 -1.94
N LEU A 567 32.70 32.37 -3.17
CA LEU A 567 31.76 33.39 -3.59
C LEU A 567 30.58 32.73 -4.31
N VAL A 568 29.36 33.05 -3.94
CA VAL A 568 28.17 32.56 -4.64
C VAL A 568 27.42 33.73 -5.22
N ASN A 569 27.36 33.77 -6.55
CA ASN A 569 27.04 34.96 -7.33
C ASN A 569 26.17 34.59 -8.54
N GLU A 570 25.32 35.50 -9.02
CA GLU A 570 24.54 35.32 -10.25
C GLU A 570 25.37 35.54 -11.53
N HIS A 571 26.57 36.10 -11.41
CA HIS A 571 27.51 36.33 -12.49
C HIS A 571 28.31 35.06 -12.85
N PRO A 572 28.41 34.72 -14.16
CA PRO A 572 29.13 33.54 -14.64
C PRO A 572 30.66 33.63 -14.49
N SER A 573 31.19 34.84 -14.32
CA SER A 573 32.62 35.11 -14.15
C SER A 573 32.82 36.29 -13.22
N VAL A 574 33.67 36.11 -12.21
CA VAL A 574 34.10 37.16 -11.29
C VAL A 574 35.62 37.14 -11.26
N ASP A 575 36.24 38.27 -11.61
CA ASP A 575 37.70 38.37 -11.70
C ASP A 575 38.34 38.11 -10.32
N GLY A 576 39.42 37.33 -10.30
CA GLY A 576 40.07 36.86 -9.05
C GLY A 576 39.49 35.56 -8.49
N TYR A 577 38.35 35.10 -9.01
CA TYR A 577 37.69 33.88 -8.60
C TYR A 577 37.51 32.89 -9.77
N LYS A 578 37.58 31.58 -9.49
CA LYS A 578 37.35 30.50 -10.46
C LYS A 578 35.98 29.88 -10.22
N CYS A 579 35.11 29.90 -11.24
CA CYS A 579 33.83 29.18 -11.19
C CYS A 579 34.08 27.67 -11.06
N LEU A 580 33.55 27.06 -10.00
CA LEU A 580 33.65 25.63 -9.71
C LEU A 580 32.51 24.86 -10.37
N PHE A 581 31.28 25.32 -10.16
CA PHE A 581 30.08 24.75 -10.74
C PHE A 581 28.96 25.79 -10.73
N SER A 582 27.96 25.56 -11.58
CA SER A 582 26.77 26.40 -11.70
C SER A 582 25.53 25.58 -11.43
N GLU A 583 24.58 26.12 -10.68
CA GLU A 583 23.27 25.52 -10.49
C GLU A 583 22.23 26.18 -11.37
N GLU A 584 21.44 25.35 -12.05
CA GLU A 584 20.37 25.81 -12.93
C GLU A 584 19.24 26.40 -12.08
N GLY A 585 19.04 27.71 -12.24
CA GLY A 585 17.91 28.40 -11.66
C GLY A 585 16.73 28.44 -12.63
N PHE A 586 15.54 28.56 -12.04
CA PHE A 586 14.35 28.89 -12.80
C PHE A 586 14.42 30.36 -13.22
N ASP A 587 14.56 30.64 -14.52
CA ASP A 587 14.62 32.00 -15.05
C ASP A 587 13.24 32.58 -15.27
N ARG A 588 12.48 31.94 -16.15
CA ARG A 588 11.12 32.33 -16.50
C ARG A 588 10.37 31.18 -17.15
N VAL A 589 9.05 31.33 -17.18
CA VAL A 589 8.16 30.49 -17.97
C VAL A 589 8.07 31.07 -19.37
N GLU A 590 8.40 30.28 -20.40
CA GLU A 590 8.20 30.67 -21.80
C GLU A 590 6.95 29.99 -22.35
N LEU A 591 6.01 30.80 -22.83
CA LEU A 591 4.81 30.33 -23.51
C LEU A 591 5.13 30.05 -24.98
N ARG A 592 4.86 28.84 -25.46
CA ARG A 592 5.08 28.43 -26.84
C ARG A 592 3.79 27.91 -27.47
N GLN A 593 3.57 28.20 -28.75
CA GLN A 593 2.50 27.55 -29.53
C GLN A 593 2.96 26.15 -29.93
N GLY A 594 2.70 25.15 -29.08
CA GLY A 594 3.05 23.75 -29.27
C GLY A 594 2.98 22.99 -27.96
N PHE A 595 2.93 21.65 -27.97
CA PHE A 595 2.92 20.86 -26.74
C PHE A 595 4.36 20.49 -26.32
N PRO A 596 4.81 20.80 -25.09
CA PRO A 596 4.10 21.50 -24.02
C PRO A 596 4.05 23.03 -24.22
N PRO A 597 2.92 23.70 -23.87
CA PRO A 597 2.70 25.13 -24.14
C PRO A 597 3.50 26.04 -23.21
N ILE A 598 4.13 25.46 -22.19
CA ILE A 598 4.95 26.12 -21.21
C ILE A 598 6.28 25.38 -21.15
N VAL A 599 7.37 26.10 -21.36
CA VAL A 599 8.73 25.59 -21.14
C VAL A 599 9.39 26.40 -20.03
N LEU A 600 9.91 25.70 -19.03
CA LEU A 600 10.75 26.31 -18.01
C LEU A 600 12.10 26.66 -18.65
N VAL A 601 12.36 27.95 -18.85
CA VAL A 601 13.67 28.41 -19.27
C VAL A 601 14.56 28.31 -18.04
N LYS A 602 15.44 27.32 -18.04
CA LYS A 602 16.46 27.15 -17.01
C LYS A 602 17.73 27.83 -17.51
N ARG A 603 18.21 28.81 -16.76
CA ARG A 603 19.55 29.39 -16.93
C ARG A 603 20.28 29.21 -15.62
N ALA A 604 21.59 29.03 -15.67
CA ALA A 604 22.41 29.09 -14.48
C ALA A 604 22.19 30.46 -13.82
N LYS A 605 21.53 30.47 -12.66
CA LYS A 605 21.24 31.67 -11.88
C LYS A 605 22.22 31.85 -10.74
N VAL A 606 22.95 30.80 -10.40
CA VAL A 606 23.89 30.82 -9.28
C VAL A 606 25.14 30.08 -9.71
N TYR A 607 26.26 30.77 -9.60
CA TYR A 607 27.61 30.27 -9.86
C TYR A 607 28.36 30.27 -8.54
N VAL A 608 28.99 29.15 -8.24
CA VAL A 608 29.86 29.01 -7.07
C VAL A 608 31.29 29.19 -7.53
N HIS A 609 31.93 30.27 -7.09
CA HIS A 609 33.30 30.62 -7.39
C HIS A 609 34.21 30.43 -6.18
N GLN A 610 35.48 30.13 -6.43
CA GLN A 610 36.52 29.99 -5.40
C GLN A 610 37.63 31.01 -5.64
N ASP A 611 38.14 31.63 -4.57
CA ASP A 611 39.27 32.55 -4.69
C ASP A 611 40.50 31.81 -5.22
N MET A 612 41.12 32.35 -6.28
CA MET A 612 42.32 31.78 -6.87
C MET A 612 43.55 31.85 -5.95
N LYS A 613 43.52 32.67 -4.89
CA LYS A 613 44.60 32.79 -3.89
C LYS A 613 44.48 31.79 -2.74
N ALA A 614 43.36 31.09 -2.60
CA ALA A 614 43.14 30.11 -1.54
C ALA A 614 43.76 28.75 -1.92
N ASP A 615 44.80 28.34 -1.19
CA ASP A 615 45.56 27.11 -1.43
C ASP A 615 44.67 25.84 -1.33
N ASP A 616 44.98 24.84 -2.17
CA ASP A 616 44.15 23.68 -2.53
C ASP A 616 43.57 22.91 -1.32
N GLN A 617 42.29 23.15 -0.98
CA GLN A 617 41.49 22.27 -0.10
C GLN A 617 40.38 21.51 -0.85
N LEU A 618 40.71 21.00 -2.04
CA LEU A 618 39.82 20.25 -2.95
C LEU A 618 39.32 18.87 -2.43
N HIS A 619 39.53 18.54 -1.15
CA HIS A 619 39.17 17.23 -0.58
C HIS A 619 38.20 17.24 0.60
N LYS A 620 37.62 18.38 0.98
CA LYS A 620 36.56 18.39 1.99
C LYS A 620 35.19 18.18 1.34
N LYS A 621 34.50 17.10 1.76
CA LYS A 621 33.08 16.88 1.46
C LYS A 621 32.28 18.09 1.93
N TRP A 622 31.67 18.77 0.97
CA TRP A 622 30.64 19.76 1.25
C TRP A 622 29.51 19.08 2.04
N PRO A 623 29.08 19.62 3.19
CA PRO A 623 27.89 19.13 3.85
C PRO A 623 26.69 19.47 2.96
N GLY A 624 26.24 18.46 2.21
CA GLY A 624 24.99 18.37 1.44
C GLY A 624 24.29 19.67 1.06
N CYS A 625 24.29 19.97 -0.24
CA CYS A 625 23.19 20.71 -0.86
C CYS A 625 22.16 19.70 -1.37
#